data_AF-A0AAF0J0U3-F1
#
_entry.id   AF-A0AAF0J0U3-F1
#
_cell.length_a   1.000
_cell.length_b   1.000
_cell.length_c   1.000
_cell.angle_alpha   90.00
_cell.angle_beta   90.00
_cell.angle_gamma   90.00
#
_symmetry.space_group_name_H-M   'P 1'
#
loop_
_entity.id
_entity.type
_entity.pdbx_description
1 polymer ?
#
loop_
_entity_poly.entity_id
_entity_poly.type
_entity_poly.pdbx_seq_one_letter_code
_entity_poly.pdbx_strand_id
1 'polypeptide(L)'
;MADAERFWAAAYLAPLRDTLAQWYAACAAPRRFVQALREWWPILSDGTQVALDTTPAPTVRPRCVAPWGEEAWLAQRAVLLYLCHAPYCAQHAPPDTQPFRPLVETYAACVTPSDTPHTLDAWLVHTSPHDKAFLLEITRALLAGTLDDVSDVSPCAARHAWAVRTYVPSATPVAAHAASRAAELLGQAGTMPLDLSQQSFLQKYWQRMRHDLRTGQDDSVALMAGLALRDTPVHGQCLVPRLLAPLAQQNASLAAQWVVCTCRLPPTHLSFSWVCQGLWEQVGEALAHDTGSLRAAGDMLVLLLASDECVSTRMNDHGADLELRIAWLTQRVCVPRFLAVLATLVESAWREDVAEFLCTWTLRLVRKGYLPLPNEEHRRASLGRGENDDTNAVLAALEAKADEQLDMLDAVLRSAALRYARHAYAAALYQALLGAPTGS
;
A
#
# COMPACT_ATOMS: atom_id res chain seq x y z
N MET A 1 -23.10 14.28 -2.42
CA MET A 1 -21.66 13.94 -2.41
C MET A 1 -21.44 12.43 -2.41
N ALA A 2 -22.00 11.68 -1.46
CA ALA A 2 -21.83 10.21 -1.39
C ALA A 2 -22.28 9.46 -2.67
N ASP A 3 -23.35 9.91 -3.34
CA ASP A 3 -23.83 9.25 -4.56
C ASP A 3 -22.93 9.52 -5.78
N ALA A 4 -22.37 10.74 -5.87
CA ALA A 4 -21.38 11.06 -6.89
C ALA A 4 -20.11 10.23 -6.69
N GLU A 5 -19.66 10.10 -5.45
CA GLU A 5 -18.49 9.30 -5.10
C GLU A 5 -18.67 7.83 -5.50
N ARG A 6 -19.82 7.25 -5.17
CA ARG A 6 -20.17 5.86 -5.54
C ARG A 6 -20.24 5.67 -7.05
N PHE A 7 -20.84 6.62 -7.78
CA PHE A 7 -20.91 6.56 -9.24
C PHE A 7 -19.51 6.55 -9.85
N TRP A 8 -18.63 7.47 -9.45
CA TRP A 8 -17.27 7.54 -10.00
C TRP A 8 -16.39 6.36 -9.60
N ALA A 9 -16.55 5.84 -8.38
CA ALA A 9 -15.88 4.60 -8.01
C ALA A 9 -16.37 3.39 -8.85
N ALA A 10 -17.66 3.34 -9.19
CA ALA A 10 -18.21 2.33 -10.09
C ALA A 10 -17.70 2.49 -11.52
N ALA A 11 -17.70 3.72 -12.05
CA ALA A 11 -17.21 4.05 -13.39
C ALA A 11 -15.73 3.69 -13.60
N TYR A 12 -14.92 3.72 -12.54
CA TYR A 12 -13.52 3.29 -12.60
C TYR A 12 -13.38 1.78 -12.89
N LEU A 13 -14.28 0.98 -12.34
CA LEU A 13 -14.21 -0.49 -12.31
C LEU A 13 -15.06 -1.16 -13.38
N ALA A 14 -16.13 -0.50 -13.83
CA ALA A 14 -17.07 -1.04 -14.79
C ALA A 14 -16.68 -0.71 -16.24
N PRO A 15 -17.08 -1.55 -17.21
CA PRO A 15 -17.06 -1.18 -18.61
C PRO A 15 -17.75 0.16 -18.89
N LEU A 16 -17.29 0.88 -19.91
CA LEU A 16 -17.85 2.18 -20.29
C LEU A 16 -19.34 2.09 -20.67
N ARG A 17 -19.77 1.02 -21.35
CA ARG A 17 -21.19 0.82 -21.68
C ARG A 17 -22.07 0.66 -20.45
N ASP A 18 -21.59 -0.04 -19.43
CA ASP A 18 -22.33 -0.29 -18.20
C ASP A 18 -22.41 1.01 -17.38
N THR A 19 -21.33 1.80 -17.38
CA THR A 19 -21.30 3.13 -16.78
C THR A 19 -22.31 4.07 -17.45
N LEU A 20 -22.40 4.04 -18.79
CA LEU A 20 -23.38 4.81 -19.56
C LEU A 20 -24.81 4.39 -19.23
N ALA A 21 -25.07 3.08 -19.19
CA ALA A 21 -26.38 2.52 -18.83
C ALA A 21 -26.79 2.93 -17.40
N GLN A 22 -25.86 2.88 -16.45
CA GLN A 22 -26.09 3.30 -15.07
C GLN A 22 -26.43 4.79 -14.98
N TRP A 23 -25.70 5.65 -15.70
CA TRP A 23 -26.02 7.08 -15.75
C TRP A 23 -27.40 7.34 -16.37
N TYR A 24 -27.75 6.59 -17.41
CA TYR A 24 -29.06 6.68 -18.06
C TYR A 24 -30.21 6.26 -17.15
N ALA A 25 -30.00 5.24 -16.32
CA ALA A 25 -30.97 4.84 -15.30
C ALA A 25 -31.12 5.90 -14.20
N ALA A 26 -30.02 6.55 -13.81
CA ALA A 26 -30.00 7.55 -12.75
C ALA A 26 -30.52 8.93 -13.18
N CYS A 27 -30.36 9.31 -14.46
CA CYS A 27 -30.73 10.62 -14.98
C CYS A 27 -31.76 10.50 -16.12
N ALA A 28 -32.92 11.15 -15.95
CA ALA A 28 -33.97 11.17 -16.96
C ALA A 28 -33.50 11.83 -18.27
N ALA A 29 -33.90 11.26 -19.41
CA ALA A 29 -33.51 11.69 -20.76
C ALA A 29 -33.45 13.22 -21.00
N PRO A 30 -34.47 14.03 -20.67
CA PRO A 30 -34.43 15.47 -20.93
C PRO A 30 -33.39 16.24 -20.10
N ARG A 31 -32.91 15.66 -19.00
CA ARG A 31 -31.92 16.29 -18.11
C ARG A 31 -30.48 15.89 -18.44
N ARG A 32 -30.26 14.80 -19.16
CA ARG A 32 -28.92 14.26 -19.48
C ARG A 32 -28.04 15.29 -20.19
N PHE A 33 -28.55 15.89 -21.27
CA PHE A 33 -27.82 16.90 -22.03
C PHE A 33 -27.52 18.16 -21.21
N VAL A 34 -28.53 18.66 -20.49
CA VAL A 34 -28.38 19.84 -19.63
C VAL A 34 -27.37 19.59 -18.51
N GLN A 35 -27.39 18.40 -17.91
CA GLN A 35 -26.44 18.02 -16.88
C GLN A 35 -25.02 17.91 -17.46
N ALA A 36 -24.84 17.23 -18.59
CA ALA A 36 -23.54 17.13 -19.24
C ALA A 36 -22.97 18.52 -19.59
N LEU A 37 -23.80 19.44 -20.11
CA LEU A 37 -23.38 20.81 -20.38
C LEU A 37 -23.06 21.64 -19.14
N ARG A 38 -23.81 21.49 -18.05
CA ARG A 38 -23.62 22.32 -16.84
C ARG A 38 -22.53 21.79 -15.92
N GLU A 39 -22.48 20.48 -15.75
CA GLU A 39 -21.62 19.83 -14.76
C GLU A 39 -20.32 19.32 -15.37
N TRP A 40 -20.34 18.80 -16.61
CA TRP A 40 -19.19 18.08 -17.18
C TRP A 40 -18.43 18.89 -18.23
N TRP A 41 -19.12 19.70 -19.02
CA TRP A 41 -18.48 20.57 -20.02
C TRP A 41 -17.40 21.47 -19.40
N PRO A 42 -17.62 22.17 -18.27
CA PRO A 42 -16.58 23.02 -17.69
C PRO A 42 -15.34 22.25 -17.22
N ILE A 43 -15.48 20.94 -17.03
CA ILE A 43 -14.38 20.06 -16.67
C ILE A 43 -13.67 19.56 -17.93
N LEU A 44 -14.42 19.16 -18.97
CA LEU A 44 -13.87 18.74 -20.27
C LEU A 44 -13.22 19.89 -21.06
N SER A 45 -13.67 21.14 -20.89
CA SER A 45 -13.07 22.30 -21.55
C SER A 45 -11.87 22.88 -20.79
N ASP A 46 -11.56 22.33 -19.61
CA ASP A 46 -10.49 22.81 -18.75
C ASP A 46 -9.13 22.49 -19.39
N GLY A 47 -8.33 23.53 -19.66
CA GLY A 47 -6.99 23.40 -20.26
C GLY A 47 -6.95 23.11 -21.77
N THR A 48 -8.08 22.94 -22.45
CA THR A 48 -8.10 22.66 -23.92
C THR A 48 -7.78 23.89 -24.78
N GLN A 49 -7.60 25.05 -24.16
CA GLN A 49 -7.26 26.30 -24.83
C GLN A 49 -5.84 26.25 -25.40
N VAL A 50 -5.70 26.72 -26.65
CA VAL A 50 -4.40 26.91 -27.31
C VAL A 50 -3.60 27.91 -26.49
N ALA A 51 -2.37 27.55 -26.12
CA ALA A 51 -1.49 28.44 -25.39
C ALA A 51 -1.06 29.57 -26.33
N LEU A 52 -1.48 30.81 -26.04
CA LEU A 52 -0.95 31.98 -26.74
C LEU A 52 0.46 32.26 -26.23
N ASP A 53 1.44 32.34 -27.13
CA ASP A 53 2.90 32.46 -26.92
C ASP A 53 3.38 33.56 -25.93
N THR A 54 2.49 34.38 -25.36
CA THR A 54 2.83 35.59 -24.60
C THR A 54 2.45 35.56 -23.12
N THR A 55 1.80 34.52 -22.64
CA THR A 55 1.51 34.34 -21.21
C THR A 55 1.83 32.91 -20.80
N PRO A 56 2.65 32.69 -19.75
CA PRO A 56 2.75 31.35 -19.17
C PRO A 56 1.33 30.96 -18.77
N ALA A 57 0.79 29.95 -19.46
CA ALA A 57 -0.53 29.45 -19.12
C ALA A 57 -0.47 29.10 -17.63
N PRO A 58 -1.35 29.68 -16.79
CA PRO A 58 -1.29 29.40 -15.37
C PRO A 58 -1.40 27.88 -15.23
N THR A 59 -0.49 27.28 -14.47
CA THR A 59 -0.52 25.85 -14.11
C THR A 59 -1.68 25.61 -13.15
N VAL A 60 -2.89 25.95 -13.59
CA VAL A 60 -4.12 25.67 -12.87
C VAL A 60 -4.29 24.17 -12.90
N ARG A 61 -4.35 23.59 -11.70
CA ARG A 61 -4.58 22.16 -11.49
C ARG A 61 -5.83 21.72 -12.26
N PRO A 62 -5.79 20.58 -12.97
CA PRO A 62 -6.92 20.12 -13.73
C PRO A 62 -8.10 19.88 -12.79
N ARG A 63 -9.28 20.36 -13.18
CA ARG A 63 -10.51 20.11 -12.43
C ARG A 63 -10.81 18.62 -12.44
N CYS A 64 -10.83 18.00 -11.27
CA CYS A 64 -11.14 16.58 -11.11
C CYS A 64 -12.52 16.38 -10.48
N VAL A 65 -13.16 15.26 -10.78
CA VAL A 65 -14.43 14.88 -10.14
C VAL A 65 -14.15 13.99 -8.93
N ALA A 66 -14.66 14.37 -7.75
CA ALA A 66 -14.51 13.54 -6.55
C ALA A 66 -15.10 12.12 -6.77
N PRO A 67 -14.42 11.06 -6.31
CA PRO A 67 -13.30 11.06 -5.37
C PRO A 67 -11.93 10.98 -6.05
N TRP A 68 -11.82 10.95 -7.39
CA TRP A 68 -10.50 10.78 -8.00
C TRP A 68 -9.72 12.10 -7.92
N GLY A 69 -8.46 12.00 -7.53
CA GLY A 69 -7.56 13.16 -7.43
C GLY A 69 -6.91 13.48 -8.78
N GLU A 70 -5.94 14.39 -8.71
CA GLU A 70 -5.15 14.82 -9.86
C GLU A 70 -4.46 13.64 -10.55
N GLU A 71 -4.18 12.53 -9.85
CA GLU A 71 -3.51 11.35 -10.42
C GLU A 71 -4.30 10.61 -11.51
N ALA A 72 -5.62 10.80 -11.57
CA ALA A 72 -6.49 10.07 -12.50
C ALA A 72 -7.28 11.01 -13.43
N TRP A 73 -6.92 12.29 -13.47
CA TRP A 73 -7.64 13.33 -14.19
C TRP A 73 -7.87 12.98 -15.67
N LEU A 74 -6.88 12.38 -16.34
CA LEU A 74 -6.94 12.05 -17.76
C LEU A 74 -7.89 10.88 -18.04
N ALA A 75 -7.87 9.86 -17.18
CA ALA A 75 -8.85 8.77 -17.23
C ALA A 75 -10.28 9.29 -17.00
N GLN A 76 -10.48 10.31 -16.14
CA GLN A 76 -11.79 10.95 -15.97
C GLN A 76 -12.26 11.62 -17.24
N ARG A 77 -11.38 12.33 -17.95
CA ARG A 77 -11.72 12.96 -19.24
C ARG A 77 -12.18 11.92 -20.23
N ALA A 78 -11.47 10.79 -20.32
CA ALA A 78 -11.81 9.74 -21.25
C ALA A 78 -13.22 9.15 -20.98
N VAL A 79 -13.54 8.86 -19.71
CA VAL A 79 -14.88 8.41 -19.31
C VAL A 79 -15.93 9.48 -19.62
N LEU A 80 -15.70 10.74 -19.25
CA LEU A 80 -16.64 11.84 -19.48
C LEU A 80 -16.91 12.07 -20.98
N LEU A 81 -15.88 12.03 -21.82
CA LEU A 81 -16.01 12.14 -23.28
C LEU A 81 -16.88 11.00 -23.83
N TYR A 82 -16.64 9.77 -23.39
CA TYR A 82 -17.47 8.63 -23.78
C TYR A 82 -18.93 8.83 -23.38
N LEU A 83 -19.20 9.17 -22.11
CA LEU A 83 -20.56 9.37 -21.61
C LEU A 83 -21.30 10.49 -22.33
N CYS A 84 -20.60 11.58 -22.68
CA CYS A 84 -21.21 12.71 -23.39
C CYS A 84 -21.44 12.42 -24.88
N HIS A 85 -20.51 11.73 -25.54
CA HIS A 85 -20.47 11.67 -27.00
C HIS A 85 -21.00 10.36 -27.60
N ALA A 86 -20.77 9.22 -26.96
CA ALA A 86 -21.22 7.91 -27.45
C ALA A 86 -22.71 7.86 -27.85
N PRO A 87 -23.66 8.53 -27.14
CA PRO A 87 -25.06 8.52 -27.52
C PRO A 87 -25.35 9.10 -28.92
N TYR A 88 -24.57 10.07 -29.35
CA TYR A 88 -24.73 10.73 -30.64
C TYR A 88 -24.09 9.91 -31.76
N CYS A 89 -22.98 9.23 -31.48
CA CYS A 89 -22.35 8.29 -32.41
C CYS A 89 -23.26 7.07 -32.66
N ALA A 90 -23.85 6.49 -31.61
CA ALA A 90 -24.72 5.31 -31.71
C ALA A 90 -25.97 5.56 -32.57
N GLN A 91 -26.46 6.80 -32.59
CA GLN A 91 -27.60 7.21 -33.41
C GLN A 91 -27.21 7.56 -34.86
N HIS A 92 -25.94 7.35 -35.24
CA HIS A 92 -25.40 7.71 -36.55
C HIS A 92 -25.65 9.19 -36.90
N ALA A 93 -25.68 10.06 -35.88
CA ALA A 93 -25.88 11.49 -36.09
C ALA A 93 -24.72 12.05 -36.94
N PRO A 94 -24.98 12.87 -37.96
CA PRO A 94 -23.92 13.40 -38.80
C PRO A 94 -22.97 14.30 -37.98
N PRO A 95 -21.67 14.36 -38.32
CA PRO A 95 -20.63 15.03 -37.54
C PRO A 95 -20.95 16.44 -37.04
N ASP A 96 -21.60 17.24 -37.89
CA ASP A 96 -22.01 18.63 -37.66
C ASP A 96 -23.13 18.79 -36.62
N THR A 97 -23.89 17.72 -36.36
CA THR A 97 -24.99 17.70 -35.37
C THR A 97 -24.59 17.13 -34.01
N GLN A 98 -23.35 16.67 -33.87
CA GLN A 98 -22.85 16.05 -32.64
C GLN A 98 -22.28 17.13 -31.68
N PRO A 99 -22.98 17.48 -30.58
CA PRO A 99 -22.65 18.68 -29.80
C PRO A 99 -21.31 18.59 -29.04
N PHE A 100 -20.87 17.38 -28.71
CA PHE A 100 -19.62 17.16 -27.98
C PHE A 100 -18.43 16.81 -28.89
N ARG A 101 -18.64 16.68 -30.20
CA ARG A 101 -17.57 16.34 -31.16
C ARG A 101 -16.35 17.28 -31.08
N PRO A 102 -16.51 18.61 -30.97
CA PRO A 102 -15.36 19.52 -30.91
C PRO A 102 -14.42 19.22 -29.73
N LEU A 103 -14.96 18.79 -28.58
CA LEU A 103 -14.14 18.40 -27.44
C LEU A 103 -13.37 17.11 -27.71
N VAL A 104 -13.98 16.11 -28.36
CA VAL A 104 -13.32 14.86 -28.73
C VAL A 104 -12.17 15.13 -29.71
N GLU A 105 -12.40 15.98 -30.72
CA GLU A 105 -11.37 16.39 -31.68
C GLU A 105 -10.22 17.14 -30.99
N THR A 106 -10.55 18.01 -30.03
CA THR A 106 -9.51 18.73 -29.26
C THR A 106 -8.66 17.78 -28.43
N TYR A 107 -9.27 16.83 -27.70
CA TYR A 107 -8.51 15.85 -26.93
C TYR A 107 -7.70 14.90 -27.82
N ALA A 108 -8.21 14.52 -28.99
CA ALA A 108 -7.46 13.73 -29.95
C ALA A 108 -6.19 14.48 -30.38
N ALA A 109 -6.30 15.78 -30.68
CA ALA A 109 -5.17 16.62 -31.06
C ALA A 109 -4.15 16.80 -29.93
N CYS A 110 -4.59 17.04 -28.68
CA CYS A 110 -3.69 17.23 -27.54
C CYS A 110 -2.90 15.96 -27.16
N VAL A 111 -3.46 14.77 -27.37
CA VAL A 111 -2.78 13.51 -26.98
C VAL A 111 -1.83 13.01 -28.08
N THR A 112 -2.05 13.42 -29.33
CA THR A 112 -1.11 13.18 -30.42
C THR A 112 0.03 14.20 -30.43
N PRO A 113 1.26 13.84 -30.83
CA PRO A 113 2.33 14.81 -31.03
C PRO A 113 1.88 15.86 -32.05
N SER A 114 1.80 17.12 -31.62
CA SER A 114 1.34 18.25 -32.42
C SER A 114 2.33 19.41 -32.27
N ASP A 115 2.57 20.16 -33.35
CA ASP A 115 3.42 21.36 -33.33
C ASP A 115 2.74 22.55 -32.61
N THR A 116 1.44 22.44 -32.33
CA THR A 116 0.65 23.45 -31.60
C THR A 116 0.62 23.15 -30.10
N PRO A 117 1.16 24.04 -29.24
CA PRO A 117 1.15 23.84 -27.80
C PRO A 117 -0.23 24.11 -27.20
N HIS A 118 -0.73 23.16 -26.43
CA HIS A 118 -1.96 23.26 -25.64
C HIS A 118 -1.63 23.46 -24.16
N THR A 119 -2.53 24.12 -23.42
CA THR A 119 -2.36 24.29 -21.97
C THR A 119 -2.33 22.94 -21.23
N LEU A 120 -2.99 21.91 -21.79
CA LEU A 120 -2.96 20.54 -21.28
C LEU A 120 -1.59 19.86 -21.42
N ASP A 121 -0.72 20.29 -22.33
CA ASP A 121 0.55 19.61 -22.61
C ASP A 121 1.46 19.61 -21.37
N ALA A 122 1.44 20.71 -20.60
CA ALA A 122 2.14 20.82 -19.33
C ALA A 122 1.72 19.74 -18.32
N TRP A 123 0.45 19.32 -18.34
CA TRP A 123 -0.08 18.27 -17.46
C TRP A 123 0.10 16.87 -18.04
N LEU A 124 0.04 16.73 -19.36
CA LEU A 124 0.28 15.46 -20.04
C LEU A 124 1.69 14.92 -19.74
N VAL A 125 2.69 15.77 -19.56
CA VAL A 125 4.05 15.34 -19.15
C VAL A 125 4.03 14.56 -17.83
N HIS A 126 3.12 14.88 -16.91
CA HIS A 126 3.01 14.25 -15.60
C HIS A 126 2.03 13.07 -15.55
N THR A 127 1.49 12.64 -16.69
CA THR A 127 0.45 11.61 -16.74
C THR A 127 0.99 10.25 -17.22
N SER A 128 0.43 9.17 -16.65
CA SER A 128 0.77 7.79 -16.99
C SER A 128 0.64 7.49 -18.50
N PRO A 129 1.57 6.75 -19.12
CA PRO A 129 1.42 6.25 -20.49
C PRO A 129 0.13 5.46 -20.71
N HIS A 130 -0.34 4.72 -19.70
CA HIS A 130 -1.59 3.96 -19.78
C HIS A 130 -2.81 4.87 -19.87
N ASP A 131 -2.86 5.94 -19.06
CA ASP A 131 -3.97 6.89 -19.12
C ASP A 131 -4.01 7.63 -20.48
N LYS A 132 -2.84 7.94 -21.05
CA LYS A 132 -2.72 8.53 -22.40
C LYS A 132 -3.22 7.56 -23.48
N ALA A 133 -2.78 6.31 -23.43
CA ALA A 133 -3.20 5.29 -24.37
C ALA A 133 -4.72 5.07 -24.31
N PHE A 134 -5.27 5.01 -23.09
CA PHE A 134 -6.71 4.87 -22.87
C PHE A 134 -7.52 6.04 -23.46
N LEU A 135 -7.10 7.29 -23.21
CA LEU A 135 -7.76 8.45 -23.79
C LEU A 135 -7.65 8.47 -25.32
N LEU A 136 -6.49 8.12 -25.87
CA LEU A 136 -6.26 8.07 -27.31
C LEU A 136 -7.14 7.02 -27.99
N GLU A 137 -7.29 5.85 -27.38
CA GLU A 137 -8.16 4.78 -27.88
C GLU A 137 -9.62 5.21 -27.87
N ILE A 138 -10.10 5.80 -26.76
CA ILE A 138 -11.46 6.33 -26.65
C ILE A 138 -11.72 7.43 -27.68
N THR A 139 -10.83 8.42 -27.81
CA THR A 139 -11.04 9.53 -28.75
C THR A 139 -11.04 9.05 -30.19
N ARG A 140 -10.19 8.10 -30.58
CA ARG A 140 -10.25 7.48 -31.91
C ARG A 140 -11.57 6.76 -32.17
N ALA A 141 -12.00 5.89 -31.25
CA ALA A 141 -13.24 5.13 -31.41
C ALA A 141 -14.47 6.05 -31.48
N LEU A 142 -14.50 7.10 -30.65
CA LEU A 142 -15.56 8.11 -30.67
C LEU A 142 -15.63 8.87 -32.01
N LEU A 143 -14.49 9.29 -32.57
CA LEU A 143 -14.44 10.02 -33.85
C LEU A 143 -14.76 9.11 -35.06
N ALA A 144 -14.35 7.85 -35.00
CA ALA A 144 -14.62 6.85 -36.04
C ALA A 144 -16.05 6.28 -35.96
N GLY A 145 -16.75 6.48 -34.84
CA GLY A 145 -18.07 5.89 -34.59
C GLY A 145 -18.02 4.38 -34.26
N THR A 146 -16.84 3.83 -33.95
CA THR A 146 -16.64 2.40 -33.64
C THR A 146 -16.74 2.15 -32.13
N LEU A 147 -17.90 2.47 -31.55
CA LEU A 147 -18.10 2.42 -30.09
C LEU A 147 -17.87 1.03 -29.48
N ASP A 148 -18.17 -0.02 -30.23
CA ASP A 148 -18.05 -1.41 -29.77
C ASP A 148 -16.60 -1.74 -29.35
N ASP A 149 -15.61 -1.17 -30.04
CA ASP A 149 -14.17 -1.39 -29.79
C ASP A 149 -13.75 -1.01 -28.35
N VAL A 150 -14.39 0.00 -27.78
CA VAL A 150 -14.02 0.55 -26.45
C VAL A 150 -15.12 0.37 -25.40
N SER A 151 -16.30 -0.12 -25.79
CA SER A 151 -17.49 -0.24 -24.94
C SER A 151 -17.25 -1.15 -23.71
N ASP A 152 -16.43 -2.17 -23.88
CA ASP A 152 -16.09 -3.20 -22.89
C ASP A 152 -14.88 -2.85 -22.00
N VAL A 153 -14.18 -1.77 -22.32
CA VAL A 153 -12.98 -1.36 -21.57
C VAL A 153 -13.38 -0.61 -20.31
N SER A 154 -12.62 -0.79 -19.22
CA SER A 154 -12.73 0.01 -17.99
C SER A 154 -11.42 0.76 -17.72
N PRO A 155 -11.46 1.93 -17.04
CA PRO A 155 -10.25 2.64 -16.62
C PRO A 155 -9.29 1.76 -15.80
N CYS A 156 -9.84 0.94 -14.88
CA CYS A 156 -9.06 0.00 -14.08
C CYS A 156 -8.29 -1.00 -14.96
N ALA A 157 -8.95 -1.60 -15.96
CA ALA A 157 -8.33 -2.57 -16.85
C ALA A 157 -7.25 -1.94 -17.74
N ALA A 158 -7.52 -0.75 -18.29
CA ALA A 158 -6.57 -0.03 -19.14
C ALA A 158 -5.27 0.36 -18.41
N ARG A 159 -5.36 0.60 -17.10
CA ARG A 159 -4.21 0.87 -16.21
C ARG A 159 -3.52 -0.40 -15.70
N HIS A 160 -4.02 -1.58 -16.04
CA HIS A 160 -3.61 -2.85 -15.42
C HIS A 160 -3.66 -2.82 -13.88
N ALA A 161 -4.60 -2.02 -13.33
CA ALA A 161 -4.79 -1.90 -11.90
C ALA A 161 -5.45 -3.17 -11.33
N TRP A 162 -5.43 -3.32 -10.00
CA TRP A 162 -6.01 -4.49 -9.37
C TRP A 162 -7.52 -4.52 -9.57
N ALA A 163 -8.01 -5.51 -10.32
CA ALA A 163 -9.44 -5.75 -10.53
C ALA A 163 -10.06 -6.40 -9.28
N VAL A 164 -10.20 -5.64 -8.20
CA VAL A 164 -10.64 -6.11 -6.88
C VAL A 164 -11.91 -6.95 -6.95
N ARG A 165 -12.89 -6.53 -7.75
CA ARG A 165 -14.20 -7.22 -7.87
C ARG A 165 -14.12 -8.62 -8.48
N THR A 166 -13.04 -8.95 -9.18
CA THR A 166 -12.77 -10.31 -9.66
C THR A 166 -12.44 -11.26 -8.50
N TYR A 167 -11.86 -10.73 -7.41
CA TYR A 167 -11.43 -11.50 -6.24
C TYR A 167 -12.38 -11.37 -5.05
N VAL A 168 -12.99 -10.20 -4.88
CA VAL A 168 -13.95 -9.87 -3.82
C VAL A 168 -15.21 -9.28 -4.46
N PRO A 169 -16.12 -10.12 -4.99
CA PRO A 169 -17.30 -9.65 -5.73
C PRO A 169 -18.27 -8.83 -4.88
N SER A 170 -18.32 -9.09 -3.57
CA SER A 170 -19.17 -8.37 -2.61
C SER A 170 -18.73 -6.91 -2.38
N ALA A 171 -17.48 -6.56 -2.72
CA ALA A 171 -16.93 -5.26 -2.42
C ALA A 171 -17.73 -4.12 -3.10
N THR A 172 -18.18 -3.18 -2.28
CA THR A 172 -18.81 -1.94 -2.77
C THR A 172 -17.86 -1.22 -3.72
N PRO A 173 -18.35 -0.45 -4.72
CA PRO A 173 -17.49 0.21 -5.70
C PRO A 173 -16.43 1.10 -5.05
N VAL A 174 -16.81 1.82 -3.99
CA VAL A 174 -15.91 2.71 -3.24
C VAL A 174 -14.81 1.92 -2.54
N ALA A 175 -15.15 0.82 -1.86
CA ALA A 175 -14.17 -0.03 -1.20
C ALA A 175 -13.22 -0.69 -2.22
N ALA A 176 -13.76 -1.20 -3.33
CA ALA A 176 -12.97 -1.81 -4.39
C ALA A 176 -12.02 -0.80 -5.07
N HIS A 177 -12.47 0.43 -5.32
CA HIS A 177 -11.63 1.48 -5.87
C HIS A 177 -10.52 1.87 -4.88
N ALA A 178 -10.85 2.07 -3.60
CA ALA A 178 -9.88 2.41 -2.56
C ALA A 178 -8.81 1.31 -2.39
N ALA A 179 -9.22 0.03 -2.41
CA ALA A 179 -8.31 -1.11 -2.34
C ALA A 179 -7.42 -1.22 -3.58
N SER A 180 -7.96 -1.01 -4.77
CA SER A 180 -7.19 -0.98 -6.02
C SER A 180 -6.13 0.12 -6.00
N ARG A 181 -6.50 1.34 -5.56
CA ARG A 181 -5.59 2.47 -5.38
C ARG A 181 -4.52 2.19 -4.32
N ALA A 182 -4.88 1.62 -3.17
CA ALA A 182 -3.92 1.25 -2.15
C ALA A 182 -2.88 0.24 -2.69
N ALA A 183 -3.33 -0.71 -3.51
CA ALA A 183 -2.47 -1.69 -4.15
C ALA A 183 -1.51 -1.08 -5.18
N GLU A 184 -1.98 -0.10 -5.96
CA GLU A 184 -1.15 0.67 -6.89
C GLU A 184 -0.06 1.45 -6.14
N LEU A 185 -0.44 2.18 -5.08
CA LEU A 185 0.50 2.97 -4.28
C LEU A 185 1.52 2.10 -3.53
N LEU A 186 1.11 0.93 -3.02
CA LEU A 186 2.04 -0.03 -2.42
C LEU A 186 3.07 -0.55 -3.45
N GLY A 187 2.63 -0.85 -4.67
CA GLY A 187 3.53 -1.23 -5.76
C GLY A 187 4.49 -0.10 -6.14
N GLN A 188 3.97 1.12 -6.25
CA GLN A 188 4.75 2.32 -6.54
C GLN A 188 5.81 2.60 -5.46
N ALA A 189 5.50 2.40 -4.18
CA ALA A 189 6.45 2.61 -3.09
C ALA A 189 7.71 1.75 -3.20
N GLY A 190 7.65 0.61 -3.91
CA GLY A 190 8.81 -0.23 -4.18
C GLY A 190 9.76 0.34 -5.24
N THR A 191 9.34 1.30 -6.06
CA THR A 191 10.11 1.83 -7.19
C THR A 191 10.33 3.33 -7.14
N MET A 192 9.40 4.08 -6.55
CA MET A 192 9.41 5.54 -6.50
C MET A 192 8.89 6.07 -5.15
N PRO A 193 9.35 7.24 -4.69
CA PRO A 193 8.84 7.85 -3.48
C PRO A 193 7.39 8.32 -3.66
N LEU A 194 6.58 8.08 -2.64
CA LEU A 194 5.20 8.55 -2.54
C LEU A 194 5.16 10.01 -2.04
N ASP A 195 4.32 10.83 -2.66
CA ASP A 195 4.08 12.19 -2.20
C ASP A 195 3.24 12.23 -0.89
N LEU A 196 3.14 13.40 -0.27
CA LEU A 196 2.39 13.57 0.99
C LEU A 196 0.90 13.22 0.89
N SER A 197 0.28 13.45 -0.27
CA SER A 197 -1.14 13.14 -0.49
C SER A 197 -1.36 11.64 -0.61
N GLN A 198 -0.47 10.94 -1.30
CA GLN A 198 -0.45 9.49 -1.46
C GLN A 198 -0.18 8.79 -0.11
N GLN A 199 0.79 9.29 0.65
CA GLN A 199 1.06 8.82 2.02
C GLN A 199 -0.15 9.04 2.94
N SER A 200 -0.79 10.21 2.89
CA SER A 200 -1.99 10.51 3.68
C SER A 200 -3.16 9.60 3.32
N PHE A 201 -3.34 9.30 2.03
CA PHE A 201 -4.35 8.35 1.56
C PHE A 201 -4.09 6.95 2.13
N LEU A 202 -2.87 6.42 2.00
CA LEU A 202 -2.52 5.10 2.53
C LEU A 202 -2.70 5.04 4.04
N GLN A 203 -2.29 6.08 4.77
CA GLN A 203 -2.47 6.15 6.22
C GLN A 203 -3.94 6.04 6.62
N LYS A 204 -4.82 6.81 5.96
CA LYS A 204 -6.28 6.76 6.21
C LYS A 204 -6.86 5.41 5.85
N TYR A 205 -6.41 4.84 4.73
CA TYR A 205 -6.82 3.50 4.30
C TYR A 205 -6.43 2.45 5.35
N TRP A 206 -5.17 2.41 5.82
CA TRP A 206 -4.73 1.47 6.85
C TRP A 206 -5.42 1.68 8.19
N GLN A 207 -5.67 2.92 8.61
CA GLN A 207 -6.43 3.19 9.83
C GLN A 207 -7.85 2.63 9.75
N ARG A 208 -8.51 2.78 8.60
CA ARG A 208 -9.83 2.19 8.35
C ARG A 208 -9.75 0.67 8.34
N MET A 209 -8.83 0.08 7.57
CA MET A 209 -8.69 -1.38 7.52
C MET A 209 -8.36 -1.97 8.89
N ARG A 210 -7.48 -1.33 9.67
CA ARG A 210 -7.19 -1.74 11.05
C ARG A 210 -8.45 -1.75 11.92
N HIS A 211 -9.32 -0.74 11.80
CA HIS A 211 -10.58 -0.68 12.52
C HIS A 211 -11.56 -1.78 12.05
N ASP A 212 -11.73 -1.94 10.73
CA ASP A 212 -12.65 -2.92 10.15
C ASP A 212 -12.21 -4.35 10.48
N LEU A 213 -10.90 -4.63 10.48
CA LEU A 213 -10.34 -5.92 10.90
C LEU A 213 -10.57 -6.20 12.40
N ARG A 214 -10.49 -5.19 13.28
CA ARG A 214 -10.84 -5.37 14.71
C ARG A 214 -12.30 -5.72 14.92
N THR A 215 -13.17 -5.18 14.07
CA THR A 215 -14.61 -5.40 14.16
C THR A 215 -15.07 -6.63 13.38
N GLY A 216 -14.15 -7.36 12.73
CA GLY A 216 -14.44 -8.59 12.01
C GLY A 216 -15.27 -8.40 10.75
N GLN A 217 -15.11 -7.28 10.04
CA GLN A 217 -15.84 -7.06 8.79
C GLN A 217 -15.29 -7.94 7.66
N ASP A 218 -16.08 -8.93 7.23
CA ASP A 218 -15.71 -9.94 6.23
C ASP A 218 -15.18 -9.34 4.91
N ASP A 219 -15.84 -8.32 4.36
CA ASP A 219 -15.39 -7.66 3.13
C ASP A 219 -14.00 -7.05 3.30
N SER A 220 -13.74 -6.41 4.44
CA SER A 220 -12.45 -5.79 4.73
C SER A 220 -11.35 -6.82 4.98
N VAL A 221 -11.69 -7.95 5.59
CA VAL A 221 -10.79 -9.11 5.72
C VAL A 221 -10.43 -9.65 4.33
N ALA A 222 -11.43 -9.89 3.47
CA ALA A 222 -11.21 -10.40 2.12
C ALA A 222 -10.37 -9.43 1.27
N LEU A 223 -10.62 -8.12 1.36
CA LEU A 223 -9.85 -7.09 0.68
C LEU A 223 -8.39 -7.07 1.15
N MET A 224 -8.14 -7.12 2.46
CA MET A 224 -6.78 -7.15 2.99
C MET A 224 -6.05 -8.43 2.64
N ALA A 225 -6.72 -9.58 2.67
CA ALA A 225 -6.16 -10.86 2.29
C ALA A 225 -5.78 -10.87 0.80
N GLY A 226 -6.71 -10.43 -0.06
CA GLY A 226 -6.45 -10.28 -1.49
C GLY A 226 -5.30 -9.32 -1.78
N LEU A 227 -5.18 -8.24 -1.00
CA LEU A 227 -4.10 -7.27 -1.16
C LEU A 227 -2.75 -7.84 -0.72
N ALA A 228 -2.68 -8.50 0.42
CA ALA A 228 -1.45 -9.12 0.92
C ALA A 228 -0.95 -10.23 -0.03
N LEU A 229 -1.88 -10.97 -0.65
CA LEU A 229 -1.60 -12.10 -1.52
C LEU A 229 -1.57 -11.77 -3.02
N ARG A 230 -1.76 -10.51 -3.43
CA ARG A 230 -2.04 -10.10 -4.83
C ARG A 230 -1.07 -10.67 -5.89
N ASP A 231 0.19 -10.89 -5.57
CA ASP A 231 1.22 -11.42 -6.49
C ASP A 231 1.70 -12.84 -6.12
N THR A 232 0.94 -13.58 -5.31
CA THR A 232 1.32 -14.93 -4.87
C THR A 232 1.38 -16.04 -5.93
N PRO A 233 0.82 -15.96 -7.16
CA PRO A 233 0.71 -17.18 -7.98
C PRO A 233 2.03 -17.67 -8.58
N VAL A 234 3.16 -16.96 -8.42
CA VAL A 234 4.44 -17.39 -9.02
C VAL A 234 5.41 -18.02 -8.00
N HIS A 235 5.39 -17.61 -6.72
CA HIS A 235 6.37 -18.09 -5.72
C HIS A 235 5.85 -18.31 -4.28
N GLY A 236 4.54 -18.16 -4.01
CA GLY A 236 4.01 -18.37 -2.65
C GLY A 236 4.54 -17.39 -1.59
N GLN A 237 5.10 -16.26 -2.01
CA GLN A 237 5.58 -15.19 -1.13
C GLN A 237 4.53 -14.06 -1.08
N CYS A 238 4.19 -13.56 0.11
CA CYS A 238 3.31 -12.39 0.22
C CYS A 238 4.10 -11.08 0.15
N LEU A 239 3.38 -10.03 -0.25
CA LEU A 239 3.93 -8.72 -0.57
C LEU A 239 4.57 -7.99 0.61
N VAL A 240 4.26 -8.38 1.86
CA VAL A 240 4.67 -7.63 3.05
C VAL A 240 6.20 -7.57 3.18
N PRO A 241 6.98 -8.66 3.36
CA PRO A 241 8.44 -8.58 3.43
C PRO A 241 9.08 -7.81 2.26
N ARG A 242 8.58 -8.03 1.03
CA ARG A 242 9.13 -7.42 -0.19
C ARG A 242 9.04 -5.90 -0.18
N LEU A 243 7.90 -5.36 0.26
CA LEU A 243 7.62 -3.91 0.17
C LEU A 243 7.97 -3.16 1.45
N LEU A 244 8.35 -3.88 2.51
CA LEU A 244 8.52 -3.30 3.83
C LEU A 244 9.70 -2.33 3.95
N ALA A 245 10.88 -2.72 3.46
CA ALA A 245 12.05 -1.85 3.52
C ALA A 245 11.86 -0.55 2.70
N PRO A 246 11.40 -0.61 1.42
CA PRO A 246 11.09 0.61 0.66
C PRO A 246 10.03 1.49 1.33
N LEU A 247 8.97 0.89 1.87
CA LEU A 247 7.92 1.65 2.55
C LEU A 247 8.42 2.27 3.86
N ALA A 248 9.25 1.54 4.62
CA ALA A 248 9.83 2.04 5.87
C ALA A 248 10.77 3.23 5.62
N GLN A 249 11.61 3.13 4.58
CA GLN A 249 12.51 4.21 4.16
C GLN A 249 11.76 5.52 3.93
N GLN A 250 10.57 5.45 3.34
CA GLN A 250 9.73 6.61 3.08
C GLN A 250 8.95 7.04 4.33
N ASN A 251 8.36 6.08 5.05
CA ASN A 251 7.54 6.32 6.22
C ASN A 251 7.41 5.07 7.09
N ALA A 252 8.21 5.01 8.16
CA ALA A 252 8.20 3.93 9.14
C ALA A 252 6.82 3.65 9.75
N SER A 253 5.99 4.67 9.94
CA SER A 253 4.63 4.49 10.47
C SER A 253 3.69 3.83 9.47
N LEU A 254 3.79 4.13 8.18
CA LEU A 254 3.01 3.44 7.15
C LEU A 254 3.42 1.97 7.05
N ALA A 255 4.72 1.70 7.08
CA ALA A 255 5.24 0.33 7.06
C ALA A 255 4.80 -0.50 8.28
N ALA A 256 4.85 0.09 9.48
CA ALA A 256 4.36 -0.56 10.69
C ALA A 256 2.84 -0.83 10.61
N GLN A 257 2.05 0.13 10.13
CA GLN A 257 0.60 -0.05 9.96
C GLN A 257 0.25 -1.14 8.94
N TRP A 258 1.01 -1.22 7.85
CA TRP A 258 0.86 -2.28 6.85
C TRP A 258 1.03 -3.66 7.48
N VAL A 259 2.11 -3.87 8.25
CA VAL A 259 2.35 -5.13 8.99
C VAL A 259 1.21 -5.43 9.94
N VAL A 260 0.82 -4.46 10.78
CA VAL A 260 -0.27 -4.64 11.75
C VAL A 260 -1.57 -5.06 11.07
N CYS A 261 -1.94 -4.44 9.94
CA CYS A 261 -3.15 -4.82 9.21
C CYS A 261 -3.04 -6.22 8.62
N THR A 262 -1.90 -6.58 8.04
CA THR A 262 -1.72 -7.91 7.44
C THR A 262 -1.66 -9.04 8.47
N CYS A 263 -1.02 -8.83 9.62
CA CYS A 263 -0.92 -9.84 10.67
C CYS A 263 -2.25 -10.09 11.39
N ARG A 264 -3.23 -9.21 11.20
CA ARG A 264 -4.59 -9.37 11.71
C ARG A 264 -5.53 -10.20 10.86
N LEU A 265 -5.08 -10.58 9.66
CA LEU A 265 -5.84 -11.48 8.83
C LEU A 265 -6.02 -12.82 9.56
N PRO A 266 -7.21 -13.42 9.51
CA PRO A 266 -7.41 -14.74 10.09
C PRO A 266 -6.43 -15.73 9.43
N PRO A 267 -5.87 -16.69 10.19
CA PRO A 267 -4.90 -17.65 9.66
C PRO A 267 -5.39 -18.43 8.44
N THR A 268 -6.70 -18.62 8.30
CA THR A 268 -7.36 -19.27 7.16
C THR A 268 -7.18 -18.54 5.83
N HIS A 269 -6.91 -17.22 5.88
CA HIS A 269 -6.71 -16.39 4.69
C HIS A 269 -5.24 -16.25 4.30
N LEU A 270 -4.31 -16.78 5.08
CA LEU A 270 -2.88 -16.75 4.78
C LEU A 270 -2.42 -18.14 4.36
N SER A 271 -1.46 -18.22 3.44
CA SER A 271 -0.82 -19.49 3.09
C SER A 271 -0.24 -20.16 4.34
N PHE A 272 -0.28 -21.49 4.40
CA PHE A 272 0.32 -22.26 5.48
C PHE A 272 1.81 -21.91 5.71
N SER A 273 2.57 -21.58 4.66
CA SER A 273 3.96 -21.11 4.77
C SER A 273 4.12 -19.84 5.61
N TRP A 274 3.06 -19.03 5.73
CA TRP A 274 3.05 -17.75 6.46
C TRP A 274 2.67 -17.88 7.92
N VAL A 275 1.71 -18.77 8.17
CA VAL A 275 1.20 -19.07 9.51
C VAL A 275 2.24 -19.82 10.34
N CYS A 276 3.14 -20.58 9.69
CA CYS A 276 3.91 -21.63 10.35
C CYS A 276 5.42 -21.40 10.40
N GLN A 277 5.99 -20.56 9.54
CA GLN A 277 7.45 -20.53 9.30
C GLN A 277 8.10 -19.14 9.38
N GLY A 278 7.48 -18.19 10.06
CA GLY A 278 8.21 -16.97 10.45
C GLY A 278 7.99 -15.79 9.52
N LEU A 279 6.73 -15.36 9.34
CA LEU A 279 6.47 -14.01 8.83
C LEU A 279 7.31 -12.97 9.58
N TRP A 280 7.33 -13.03 10.91
CA TRP A 280 8.13 -12.11 11.73
C TRP A 280 9.63 -12.29 11.53
N GLU A 281 10.11 -13.50 11.25
CA GLU A 281 11.51 -13.75 10.88
C GLU A 281 11.81 -13.16 9.50
N GLN A 282 10.96 -13.37 8.50
CA GLN A 282 11.07 -12.82 7.15
C GLN A 282 10.98 -11.29 7.15
N VAL A 283 10.16 -10.69 8.02
CA VAL A 283 10.11 -9.24 8.20
C VAL A 283 11.44 -8.74 8.75
N GLY A 284 11.95 -9.35 9.83
CA GLY A 284 13.25 -8.97 10.40
C GLY A 284 14.39 -9.15 9.40
N GLU A 285 14.36 -10.23 8.64
CA GLU A 285 15.33 -10.53 7.60
C GLU A 285 15.26 -9.55 6.43
N ALA A 286 14.08 -9.30 5.87
CA ALA A 286 13.90 -8.37 4.74
C ALA A 286 14.34 -6.94 5.12
N LEU A 287 14.04 -6.50 6.33
CA LEU A 287 14.48 -5.20 6.85
C LEU A 287 16.00 -5.12 7.04
N ALA A 288 16.65 -6.22 7.43
CA ALA A 288 18.10 -6.25 7.62
C ALA A 288 18.89 -6.28 6.30
N HIS A 289 18.32 -6.88 5.24
CA HIS A 289 18.94 -6.96 3.93
C HIS A 289 19.07 -5.59 3.24
N ASP A 290 18.15 -4.66 3.49
CA ASP A 290 18.27 -3.27 3.00
C ASP A 290 19.13 -2.41 3.94
N THR A 291 20.45 -2.58 3.81
CA THR A 291 21.43 -1.82 4.60
C THR A 291 21.42 -0.31 4.35
N GLY A 292 20.79 0.18 3.27
CA GLY A 292 20.68 1.61 2.98
C GLY A 292 19.65 2.34 3.86
N SER A 293 18.72 1.58 4.44
CA SER A 293 17.53 2.10 5.14
C SER A 293 17.46 1.68 6.61
N LEU A 294 18.58 1.24 7.21
CA LEU A 294 18.60 0.64 8.56
C LEU A 294 17.99 1.51 9.65
N ARG A 295 18.19 2.83 9.60
CA ARG A 295 17.58 3.76 10.56
C ARG A 295 16.05 3.72 10.48
N ALA A 296 15.52 3.75 9.27
CA ALA A 296 14.08 3.71 9.04
C ALA A 296 13.48 2.34 9.42
N ALA A 297 14.19 1.25 9.14
CA ALA A 297 13.85 -0.09 9.63
C ALA A 297 13.82 -0.14 11.16
N GLY A 298 14.84 0.42 11.82
CA GLY A 298 14.92 0.49 13.28
C GLY A 298 13.79 1.30 13.91
N ASP A 299 13.41 2.43 13.30
CA ASP A 299 12.28 3.25 13.77
C ASP A 299 10.94 2.52 13.58
N MET A 300 10.76 1.81 12.46
CA MET A 300 9.60 0.96 12.23
C MET A 300 9.49 -0.15 13.29
N LEU A 301 10.59 -0.84 13.60
CA LEU A 301 10.62 -1.88 14.65
C LEU A 301 10.27 -1.30 16.02
N VAL A 302 10.71 -0.09 16.36
CA VAL A 302 10.31 0.59 17.60
C VAL A 302 8.81 0.86 17.64
N LEU A 303 8.18 1.23 16.51
CA LEU A 303 6.73 1.41 16.44
C LEU A 303 5.97 0.10 16.66
N LEU A 304 6.50 -1.02 16.15
CA LEU A 304 5.93 -2.34 16.38
C LEU A 304 6.12 -2.82 17.83
N LEU A 305 7.28 -2.55 18.44
CA LEU A 305 7.53 -2.80 19.87
C LEU A 305 6.60 -2.00 20.79
N ALA A 306 6.17 -0.82 20.36
CA ALA A 306 5.21 0.01 21.08
C ALA A 306 3.74 -0.38 20.81
N SER A 307 3.49 -1.37 19.94
CA SER A 307 2.13 -1.77 19.57
C SER A 307 1.45 -2.56 20.68
N ASP A 308 0.22 -2.19 21.00
CA ASP A 308 -0.67 -2.87 21.93
C ASP A 308 -1.54 -3.96 21.28
N GLU A 309 -1.40 -4.15 19.97
CA GLU A 309 -2.25 -5.01 19.17
C GLU A 309 -1.97 -6.49 19.40
N CYS A 310 -3.04 -7.28 19.35
CA CYS A 310 -2.97 -8.74 19.29
C CYS A 310 -3.25 -9.26 17.88
N VAL A 311 -2.65 -10.41 17.57
CA VAL A 311 -2.79 -11.14 16.30
C VAL A 311 -3.04 -12.61 16.57
N SER A 312 -3.94 -13.21 15.80
CA SER A 312 -4.21 -14.64 15.86
C SER A 312 -3.19 -15.39 15.00
N THR A 313 -2.44 -16.29 15.61
CA THR A 313 -1.45 -17.15 14.95
C THR A 313 -1.82 -18.60 15.18
N ARG A 314 -1.94 -19.39 14.11
CA ARG A 314 -2.21 -20.82 14.20
C ARG A 314 -0.89 -21.59 14.29
N MET A 315 -0.70 -22.37 15.34
CA MET A 315 0.51 -23.16 15.52
C MET A 315 0.27 -24.59 15.02
N ASN A 316 1.04 -25.02 14.02
CA ASN A 316 0.92 -26.35 13.40
C ASN A 316 1.04 -27.51 14.36
N ASP A 317 1.96 -27.40 15.30
CA ASP A 317 2.31 -28.53 16.17
C ASP A 317 1.18 -28.89 17.14
N HIS A 318 0.18 -28.01 17.27
CA HIS A 318 -0.88 -28.13 18.28
C HIS A 318 -2.29 -27.83 17.78
N GLY A 319 -2.46 -27.37 16.52
CA GLY A 319 -3.76 -27.15 15.90
C GLY A 319 -4.61 -26.03 16.53
N ALA A 320 -4.07 -25.27 17.48
CA ALA A 320 -4.74 -24.20 18.20
C ALA A 320 -4.40 -22.81 17.64
N ASP A 321 -5.40 -21.93 17.58
CA ASP A 321 -5.21 -20.52 17.31
C ASP A 321 -4.81 -19.82 18.62
N LEU A 322 -3.66 -19.16 18.63
CA LEU A 322 -3.15 -18.37 19.74
C LEU A 322 -3.29 -16.89 19.45
N GLU A 323 -3.71 -16.11 20.43
CA GLU A 323 -3.71 -14.65 20.34
C GLU A 323 -2.42 -14.10 20.98
N LEU A 324 -1.50 -13.62 20.15
CA LEU A 324 -0.19 -13.10 20.57
C LEU A 324 -0.09 -11.59 20.36
N ARG A 325 0.60 -10.88 21.24
CA ARG A 325 0.83 -9.43 21.08
C ARG A 325 1.90 -9.16 20.03
N ILE A 326 1.69 -8.17 19.18
CA ILE A 326 2.66 -7.71 18.16
C ILE A 326 3.97 -7.28 18.81
N ALA A 327 3.93 -6.58 19.95
CA ALA A 327 5.14 -6.20 20.67
C ALA A 327 5.98 -7.41 21.08
N TRP A 328 5.34 -8.50 21.54
CA TRP A 328 6.02 -9.73 21.92
C TRP A 328 6.67 -10.40 20.70
N LEU A 329 5.92 -10.57 19.61
CA LEU A 329 6.42 -11.15 18.35
C LEU A 329 7.59 -10.33 17.78
N THR A 330 7.46 -9.00 17.85
CA THR A 330 8.52 -8.10 17.40
C THR A 330 9.77 -8.23 18.27
N GLN A 331 9.60 -8.21 19.59
CA GLN A 331 10.69 -8.30 20.56
C GLN A 331 11.41 -9.64 20.53
N ARG A 332 10.68 -10.75 20.39
CA ARG A 332 11.18 -12.11 20.60
C ARG A 332 11.54 -12.84 19.30
N VAL A 333 11.01 -12.40 18.16
CA VAL A 333 11.24 -13.07 16.87
C VAL A 333 11.86 -12.11 15.86
N CYS A 334 11.21 -10.97 15.60
CA CYS A 334 11.61 -10.05 14.53
C CYS A 334 12.94 -9.34 14.82
N VAL A 335 13.06 -8.69 15.98
CA VAL A 335 14.27 -7.96 16.39
C VAL A 335 15.48 -8.90 16.49
N PRO A 336 15.39 -10.08 17.12
CA PRO A 336 16.48 -11.04 17.13
C PRO A 336 16.93 -11.45 15.73
N ARG A 337 16.00 -11.75 14.82
CA ARG A 337 16.34 -12.10 13.44
C ARG A 337 17.01 -10.94 12.70
N PHE A 338 16.49 -9.73 12.85
CA PHE A 338 17.07 -8.51 12.27
C PHE A 338 18.52 -8.29 12.75
N LEU A 339 18.74 -8.36 14.07
CA LEU A 339 20.07 -8.17 14.67
C LEU A 339 21.05 -9.28 14.29
N ALA A 340 20.60 -10.54 14.23
CA ALA A 340 21.43 -11.67 13.82
C ALA A 340 21.93 -11.51 12.38
N VAL A 341 21.04 -11.16 11.44
CA VAL A 341 21.42 -10.91 10.04
C VAL A 341 22.43 -9.77 9.93
N LEU A 342 22.20 -8.66 10.63
CA LEU A 342 23.16 -7.55 10.66
C LEU A 342 24.51 -7.95 11.26
N ALA A 343 24.53 -8.70 12.35
CA ALA A 343 25.77 -9.16 12.96
C ALA A 343 26.55 -10.06 11.99
N THR A 344 25.90 -11.01 11.33
CA THR A 344 26.53 -11.86 10.30
C THR A 344 27.05 -11.05 9.10
N LEU A 345 26.33 -10.02 8.67
CA LEU A 345 26.78 -9.12 7.61
C LEU A 345 28.05 -8.37 8.02
N VAL A 346 28.10 -7.82 9.23
CA VAL A 346 29.27 -7.09 9.75
C VAL A 346 30.48 -8.03 9.96
N GLU A 347 30.24 -9.29 10.33
CA GLU A 347 31.29 -10.32 10.44
C GLU A 347 31.86 -10.74 9.08
N SER A 348 31.00 -10.89 8.07
CA SER A 348 31.41 -11.36 6.73
C SER A 348 32.05 -10.26 5.88
N ALA A 349 31.60 -9.01 6.01
CA ALA A 349 32.16 -7.86 5.31
C ALA A 349 32.13 -6.62 6.22
N TRP A 350 33.30 -6.15 6.62
CA TRP A 350 33.41 -5.00 7.51
C TRP A 350 32.79 -3.75 6.90
N ARG A 351 31.74 -3.24 7.55
CA ARG A 351 31.02 -2.01 7.21
C ARG A 351 30.80 -1.18 8.47
N GLU A 352 31.54 -0.08 8.60
CA GLU A 352 31.55 0.76 9.80
C GLU A 352 30.18 1.38 10.09
N ASP A 353 29.47 1.82 9.06
CA ASP A 353 28.10 2.37 9.13
C ASP A 353 27.09 1.36 9.72
N VAL A 354 27.17 0.11 9.26
CA VAL A 354 26.30 -0.97 9.73
C VAL A 354 26.67 -1.39 11.15
N ALA A 355 27.96 -1.47 11.46
CA ALA A 355 28.46 -1.80 12.80
C ALA A 355 28.08 -0.75 13.84
N GLU A 356 28.21 0.54 13.51
CA GLU A 356 27.79 1.66 14.35
C GLU A 356 26.28 1.61 14.60
N PHE A 357 25.47 1.44 13.55
CA PHE A 357 24.03 1.32 13.68
C PHE A 357 23.65 0.14 14.57
N LEU A 358 24.17 -1.06 14.27
CA LEU A 358 23.92 -2.29 15.01
C LEU A 358 24.17 -2.07 16.51
N CYS A 359 25.34 -1.54 16.86
CA CYS A 359 25.69 -1.37 18.26
C CYS A 359 24.88 -0.28 18.95
N THR A 360 24.69 0.87 18.30
CA THR A 360 23.96 2.02 18.87
C THR A 360 22.49 1.70 19.06
N TRP A 361 21.86 1.07 18.07
CA TRP A 361 20.44 0.72 18.11
C TRP A 361 20.18 -0.41 19.11
N THR A 362 21.03 -1.45 19.15
CA THR A 362 20.94 -2.52 20.16
C THR A 362 21.09 -1.96 21.57
N LEU A 363 22.10 -1.11 21.81
CA LEU A 363 22.31 -0.44 23.10
C LEU A 363 21.07 0.38 23.52
N ARG A 364 20.43 1.06 22.56
CA ARG A 364 19.18 1.81 22.80
C ARG A 364 18.05 0.87 23.21
N LEU A 365 17.91 -0.29 22.59
CA LEU A 365 16.89 -1.28 22.94
C LEU A 365 17.11 -1.87 24.34
N VAL A 366 18.36 -2.23 24.67
CA VAL A 366 18.73 -2.73 26.01
C VAL A 366 18.41 -1.68 27.08
N ARG A 367 18.85 -0.43 26.90
CA ARG A 367 18.58 0.67 27.84
C ARG A 367 17.09 0.97 28.04
N LYS A 368 16.27 0.74 27.01
CA LYS A 368 14.81 0.92 27.07
C LYS A 368 14.06 -0.33 27.57
N GLY A 369 14.75 -1.44 27.85
CA GLY A 369 14.14 -2.70 28.26
C GLY A 369 13.40 -3.46 27.15
N TYR A 370 13.65 -3.13 25.88
CA TYR A 370 13.02 -3.80 24.73
C TYR A 370 13.78 -5.06 24.28
N LEU A 371 15.03 -5.25 24.69
CA LEU A 371 15.70 -6.55 24.63
C LEU A 371 15.76 -7.06 26.08
N PRO A 372 15.36 -8.31 26.35
CA PRO A 372 15.32 -8.78 27.73
C PRO A 372 16.74 -8.80 28.33
N LEU A 373 16.90 -8.08 29.44
CA LEU A 373 17.57 -8.62 30.62
C LEU A 373 16.44 -9.03 31.59
N PRO A 374 16.63 -10.13 32.33
CA PRO A 374 15.57 -10.99 32.83
C PRO A 374 14.63 -10.25 33.80
N ASN A 375 13.37 -10.03 33.41
CA ASN A 375 12.31 -9.71 34.35
C ASN A 375 11.14 -10.68 34.14
N GLU A 376 10.95 -11.58 35.10
CA GLU A 376 9.97 -12.67 35.10
C GLU A 376 8.52 -12.17 35.17
N GLU A 377 8.26 -11.07 35.87
CA GLU A 377 6.90 -10.69 36.28
C GLU A 377 6.04 -10.09 35.17
N HIS A 378 6.64 -9.54 34.10
CA HIS A 378 5.90 -9.00 32.95
C HIS A 378 5.68 -10.03 31.82
N ARG A 379 6.28 -11.23 31.92
CA ARG A 379 6.33 -12.22 30.83
C ARG A 379 4.94 -12.79 30.49
N ARG A 380 4.20 -13.27 31.49
CA ARG A 380 2.87 -13.89 31.27
C ARG A 380 1.78 -12.91 30.82
N ALA A 381 1.87 -11.63 31.15
CA ALA A 381 0.88 -10.63 30.71
C ALA A 381 1.07 -10.21 29.23
N SER A 382 2.22 -10.52 28.64
CA SER A 382 2.58 -10.11 27.27
C SER A 382 2.27 -11.16 26.19
N LEU A 383 2.07 -12.42 26.59
CA LEU A 383 1.87 -13.58 25.70
C LEU A 383 0.41 -13.87 25.31
N GLY A 384 -0.56 -13.10 25.82
CA GLY A 384 -1.99 -13.41 25.66
C GLY A 384 -2.51 -14.36 26.73
N ARG A 385 -3.80 -14.72 26.68
CA ARG A 385 -4.43 -15.69 27.60
C ARG A 385 -4.72 -16.99 26.84
N GLY A 386 -4.16 -18.10 27.29
CA GLY A 386 -4.63 -19.42 26.87
C GLY A 386 -5.95 -19.76 27.56
N GLU A 387 -6.94 -20.21 26.81
CA GLU A 387 -8.24 -20.60 27.38
C GLU A 387 -8.18 -21.98 28.06
N ASN A 388 -7.27 -22.86 27.62
CA ASN A 388 -7.12 -24.24 28.11
C ASN A 388 -5.66 -24.61 28.42
N ASP A 389 -5.46 -25.70 29.16
CA ASP A 389 -4.13 -26.19 29.59
C ASP A 389 -3.20 -26.54 28.42
N ASP A 390 -3.73 -27.12 27.34
CA ASP A 390 -2.95 -27.41 26.13
C ASP A 390 -2.40 -26.11 25.51
N THR A 391 -3.22 -25.06 25.45
CA THR A 391 -2.84 -23.73 24.95
C THR A 391 -1.73 -23.10 25.77
N ASN A 392 -1.78 -23.27 27.10
CA ASN A 392 -0.73 -22.78 28.01
C ASN A 392 0.59 -23.54 27.83
N ALA A 393 0.54 -24.84 27.55
CA ALA A 393 1.74 -25.63 27.24
C ALA A 393 2.41 -25.18 25.93
N VAL A 394 1.61 -24.84 24.90
CA VAL A 394 2.14 -24.29 23.64
C VAL A 394 2.81 -22.94 23.86
N LEU A 395 2.17 -22.05 24.62
CA LEU A 395 2.75 -20.73 24.94
C LEU A 395 4.08 -20.87 25.68
N ALA A 396 4.18 -21.81 26.63
CA ALA A 396 5.43 -22.08 27.34
C ALA A 396 6.53 -22.63 26.42
N ALA A 397 6.18 -23.52 25.48
CA ALA A 397 7.13 -24.04 24.49
C ALA A 397 7.64 -22.95 23.52
N LEU A 398 6.74 -22.07 23.08
CA LEU A 398 7.08 -20.89 22.27
C LEU A 398 8.01 -19.94 23.01
N GLU A 399 7.72 -19.69 24.28
CA GLU A 399 8.54 -18.82 25.14
C GLU A 399 9.94 -19.42 25.34
N ALA A 400 10.05 -20.71 25.63
CA ALA A 400 11.33 -21.40 25.78
C ALA A 400 12.18 -21.37 24.49
N LYS A 401 11.57 -21.58 23.33
CA LYS A 401 12.26 -21.49 22.03
C LYS A 401 12.76 -20.06 21.76
N ALA A 402 11.96 -19.05 22.09
CA ALA A 402 12.35 -17.66 21.93
C ALA A 402 13.49 -17.27 22.87
N ASP A 403 13.50 -17.79 24.10
CA ASP A 403 14.59 -17.59 25.06
C ASP A 403 15.90 -18.21 24.57
N GLU A 404 15.88 -19.44 24.02
CA GLU A 404 17.07 -20.06 23.42
C GLU A 404 17.66 -19.22 22.26
N GLN A 405 16.80 -18.69 21.38
CA GLN A 405 17.23 -17.81 20.29
C GLN A 405 17.85 -16.50 20.78
N LEU A 406 17.36 -15.97 21.92
CA LEU A 406 17.90 -14.75 22.52
C LEU A 406 19.25 -14.99 23.20
N ASP A 407 19.45 -16.14 23.85
CA ASP A 407 20.74 -16.52 24.41
C ASP A 407 21.81 -16.63 23.31
N MET A 408 21.44 -17.25 22.17
CA MET A 408 22.30 -17.28 20.99
C MET A 408 22.62 -15.88 20.47
N LEU A 409 21.62 -15.00 20.38
CA LEU A 409 21.80 -13.63 19.93
C LEU A 409 22.72 -12.85 20.87
N ASP A 410 22.56 -12.97 22.20
CA ASP A 410 23.43 -12.32 23.19
C ASP A 410 24.89 -12.74 22.99
N ALA A 411 25.15 -14.04 22.78
CA ALA A 411 26.49 -14.53 22.48
C ALA A 411 27.08 -13.90 21.19
N VAL A 412 26.28 -13.81 20.12
CA VAL A 412 26.69 -13.19 18.84
C VAL A 412 26.97 -11.69 19.03
N LEU A 413 26.09 -10.96 19.72
CA LEU A 413 26.24 -9.52 19.96
C LEU A 413 27.44 -9.21 20.87
N ARG A 414 27.69 -10.03 21.90
CA ARG A 414 28.89 -9.90 22.74
C ARG A 414 30.17 -10.12 21.94
N SER A 415 30.20 -11.17 21.11
CA SER A 415 31.32 -11.44 20.21
C SER A 415 31.58 -10.26 19.27
N ALA A 416 30.53 -9.74 18.62
CA ALA A 416 30.63 -8.56 17.76
C ALA A 416 31.13 -7.33 18.54
N ALA A 417 30.54 -7.01 19.69
CA ALA A 417 30.92 -5.86 20.50
C ALA A 417 32.38 -5.93 20.98
N LEU A 418 32.87 -7.11 21.37
CA LEU A 418 34.27 -7.36 21.74
C LEU A 418 35.21 -7.10 20.56
N ARG A 419 34.89 -7.60 19.37
CA ARG A 419 35.68 -7.36 18.16
C ARG A 419 35.76 -5.88 17.79
N TYR A 420 34.72 -5.11 18.10
CA TYR A 420 34.64 -3.68 17.81
C TYR A 420 34.94 -2.79 19.01
N ALA A 421 35.53 -3.32 20.09
CA ALA A 421 35.73 -2.64 21.37
C ALA A 421 36.51 -1.31 21.29
N ARG A 422 37.28 -1.08 20.21
CA ARG A 422 37.93 0.21 19.95
C ARG A 422 36.95 1.37 19.71
N HIS A 423 35.69 1.06 19.37
CA HIS A 423 34.63 2.03 19.15
C HIS A 423 33.80 2.23 20.42
N ALA A 424 33.55 3.49 20.79
CA ALA A 424 32.89 3.84 22.05
C ALA A 424 31.50 3.19 22.20
N TYR A 425 30.73 3.10 21.11
CA TYR A 425 29.40 2.47 21.11
C TYR A 425 29.45 0.96 21.39
N ALA A 426 30.50 0.26 20.92
CA ALA A 426 30.62 -1.18 21.04
C ALA A 426 31.10 -1.55 22.44
N ALA A 427 32.03 -0.77 23.01
CA ALA A 427 32.42 -0.88 24.41
C ALA A 427 31.22 -0.65 25.35
N ALA A 428 30.39 0.36 25.07
CA ALA A 428 29.19 0.64 25.86
C ALA A 428 28.13 -0.47 25.72
N LEU A 429 27.94 -1.03 24.51
CA LEU A 429 27.07 -2.18 24.30
C LEU A 429 27.57 -3.39 25.08
N TYR A 430 28.86 -3.71 25.00
CA TYR A 430 29.47 -4.83 25.70
C TYR A 430 29.26 -4.71 27.22
N GLN A 431 29.47 -3.52 27.80
CA GLN A 431 29.19 -3.25 29.21
C GLN A 431 27.71 -3.44 29.57
N ALA A 432 26.79 -2.98 28.72
CA ALA A 432 25.36 -3.13 28.95
C ALA A 432 24.91 -4.60 28.91
N LEU A 433 25.45 -5.39 27.98
CA LEU A 433 25.14 -6.83 27.86
C LEU A 433 25.72 -7.67 29.01
N LEU A 434 26.87 -7.27 29.58
CA LEU A 434 27.47 -7.94 30.75
C LEU A 434 26.67 -7.76 32.05
N GLY A 435 25.62 -6.92 32.06
CA GLY A 435 24.80 -6.71 33.25
C GLY A 435 25.55 -6.04 34.40
N ALA A 436 26.39 -5.04 34.11
CA ALA A 436 27.09 -4.31 35.17
C ALA A 436 26.06 -3.70 36.14
N PRO A 437 26.12 -4.02 37.46
CA PRO A 437 25.30 -3.34 38.44
C PRO A 437 25.65 -1.86 38.37
N THR A 438 24.65 -1.02 38.13
CA THR A 438 24.82 0.40 38.37
C THR A 438 25.01 0.54 39.87
N GLY A 439 26.26 0.75 40.27
CA GLY A 439 26.59 1.20 41.61
C GLY A 439 25.76 2.44 41.92
N SER A 440 25.18 2.41 43.12
CA SER A 440 24.47 3.47 43.85
C SER A 440 24.84 4.91 43.49
#